data_AF-K6UB35-F1
#
_entry.id   AF-K6UB35-F1
#
_cell.length_a   1.000
_cell.length_b   1.000
_cell.length_c   1.000
_cell.angle_alpha   90.00
_cell.angle_beta   90.00
_cell.angle_gamma   90.00
#
_symmetry.space_group_name_H-M   'P 1'
#
loop_
_entity.id
_entity.type
_entity.pdbx_description
1 polymer ?
#
loop_
_entity_poly.entity_id
_entity_poly.type
_entity_poly.pdbx_seq_one_letter_code
_entity_poly.pdbx_strand_id
1 'polypeptide(L)'
;MSLIYTGNSLAKCLEIASKELNIEKEDLKYKITKEKHSLINNKIEIEVEELQLDSLNSKECSHSFMDIDKNYIRDEVNEDCNINKIISQIGARVENGEIIVIENENEAITIKPSENIKLYINGELCTEKRPYRVTQYDEITYESKNTEAVKSALVTISDDKMEAYLCIEYVPEYIYKLKDKPPHRNLALKTIKVQGEYP
;
A
#
# COMPACT_ATOMS: atom_id res chain seq x y z
N MET A 1 4.76 7.39 -15.47
CA MET A 1 5.16 6.45 -16.57
C MET A 1 4.27 5.22 -16.50
N SER A 2 4.18 4.38 -17.54
CA SER A 2 3.32 3.20 -17.50
C SER A 2 4.08 1.94 -17.05
N LEU A 3 3.62 1.31 -15.96
CA LEU A 3 4.19 0.06 -15.45
C LEU A 3 3.64 -1.13 -16.24
N ILE A 4 4.46 -1.71 -17.11
CA ILE A 4 4.05 -2.81 -18.00
C ILE A 4 4.58 -4.14 -17.49
N TYR A 5 3.67 -5.09 -17.26
CA TYR A 5 3.99 -6.45 -16.82
C TYR A 5 3.58 -7.47 -17.88
N THR A 6 4.47 -8.43 -18.14
CA THR A 6 4.29 -9.45 -19.18
C THR A 6 4.25 -10.85 -18.58
N GLY A 7 3.35 -11.69 -19.08
CA GLY A 7 3.21 -13.08 -18.65
C GLY A 7 2.52 -13.94 -19.69
N ASN A 8 2.41 -15.24 -19.40
CA ASN A 8 1.69 -16.20 -20.25
C ASN A 8 0.19 -16.31 -19.91
N SER A 9 -0.24 -15.61 -18.86
CA SER A 9 -1.62 -15.54 -18.39
C SER A 9 -1.81 -14.25 -17.57
N LEU A 10 -3.05 -13.79 -17.46
CA LEU A 10 -3.39 -12.62 -16.65
C LEU A 10 -3.00 -12.83 -15.18
N ALA A 11 -3.28 -14.02 -14.65
CA ALA A 11 -2.90 -14.40 -13.28
C ALA A 11 -1.39 -14.28 -13.05
N LYS A 12 -0.57 -14.61 -14.05
CA LYS A 12 0.88 -14.46 -13.97
C LYS A 12 1.30 -12.99 -13.96
N CYS A 13 0.72 -12.16 -14.82
CA CYS A 13 1.00 -10.73 -14.83
C CYS A 13 0.65 -10.07 -13.48
N LEU A 14 -0.52 -10.40 -12.92
CA LEU A 14 -0.95 -9.90 -11.61
C LEU A 14 -0.06 -10.39 -10.47
N GLU A 15 0.43 -11.64 -10.54
CA GLU A 15 1.38 -12.15 -9.55
C GLU A 15 2.71 -11.37 -9.56
N ILE A 16 3.24 -11.07 -10.75
CA ILE A 16 4.49 -10.29 -10.89
C ILE A 16 4.28 -8.88 -10.35
N ALA A 17 3.25 -8.18 -10.82
CA ALA A 17 2.92 -6.82 -10.41
C ALA A 17 2.67 -6.73 -8.89
N SER A 18 1.90 -7.67 -8.34
CA SER A 18 1.56 -7.72 -6.92
C SER A 18 2.80 -7.83 -6.04
N LYS A 19 3.72 -8.73 -6.40
CA LYS A 19 4.98 -8.92 -5.66
C LYS A 19 5.90 -7.71 -5.77
N GLU A 20 6.02 -7.14 -6.96
CA GLU A 20 6.93 -6.01 -7.18
C GLU A 20 6.44 -4.74 -6.49
N LEU A 21 5.14 -4.47 -6.55
CA LEU A 21 4.54 -3.24 -6.01
C LEU A 21 4.12 -3.37 -4.54
N ASN A 22 4.18 -4.59 -3.97
CA ASN A 22 3.68 -4.91 -2.63
C ASN A 22 2.19 -4.56 -2.46
N ILE A 23 1.39 -4.88 -3.47
CA ILE A 23 -0.06 -4.65 -3.52
C ILE A 23 -0.74 -6.01 -3.72
N GLU A 24 -1.86 -6.25 -3.05
CA GLU A 24 -2.63 -7.48 -3.26
C GLU A 24 -3.20 -7.51 -4.68
N LYS A 25 -3.38 -8.69 -5.27
CA LYS A 25 -3.78 -8.83 -6.68
C LYS A 25 -5.12 -8.16 -6.98
N GLU A 26 -6.00 -8.15 -5.99
CA GLU A 26 -7.36 -7.60 -6.04
C GLU A 26 -7.38 -6.07 -6.01
N ASP A 27 -6.33 -5.45 -5.48
CA ASP A 27 -6.20 -4.00 -5.34
C ASP A 27 -5.45 -3.35 -6.53
N LEU A 28 -4.91 -4.16 -7.44
CA LEU A 28 -4.25 -3.68 -8.65
C LEU A 28 -5.28 -3.13 -9.65
N LYS A 29 -5.14 -1.85 -10.00
CA LYS A 29 -5.83 -1.25 -11.15
C LYS A 29 -4.95 -1.41 -12.39
N TYR A 30 -5.49 -2.02 -13.44
CA TYR A 30 -4.72 -2.31 -14.65
C TYR A 30 -5.62 -2.34 -15.88
N LYS A 31 -4.98 -2.19 -17.05
CA LYS A 31 -5.57 -2.45 -18.37
C LYS A 31 -4.74 -3.51 -19.10
N ILE A 32 -5.41 -4.37 -19.87
CA ILE A 32 -4.71 -5.32 -20.75
C ILE A 32 -4.33 -4.55 -22.02
N THR A 33 -3.04 -4.47 -22.33
CA THR A 33 -2.52 -3.73 -23.49
C THR A 33 -2.19 -4.64 -24.66
N LYS A 34 -1.96 -5.93 -24.41
CA LYS A 34 -1.69 -6.92 -25.45
C LYS A 34 -2.14 -8.30 -25.03
N GLU A 35 -2.78 -8.99 -25.95
CA GLU A 35 -3.20 -10.37 -25.77
C GLU A 35 -2.97 -11.14 -27.06
N LYS A 36 -2.07 -12.12 -27.01
CA LYS A 36 -1.77 -13.03 -28.12
C LYS A 36 -2.05 -14.45 -27.67
N HIS A 37 -3.09 -15.05 -28.21
CA HIS A 37 -3.44 -16.44 -27.99
C HIS A 37 -2.84 -17.33 -29.09
N SER A 38 -2.05 -18.33 -28.69
CA SER A 38 -1.49 -19.35 -29.56
C SER A 38 -1.27 -20.63 -28.76
N LEU A 39 -1.45 -21.80 -29.39
CA LEU A 39 -1.44 -23.11 -28.72
C LEU A 39 -0.16 -23.44 -27.92
N ILE A 40 0.95 -22.70 -28.11
CA ILE A 40 2.22 -22.92 -27.40
C ILE A 40 2.79 -21.61 -26.80
N ASN A 41 2.46 -20.43 -27.34
CA ASN A 41 3.11 -19.15 -27.00
C ASN A 41 2.09 -18.05 -26.66
N ASN A 42 1.27 -18.29 -25.64
CA ASN A 42 0.39 -17.26 -25.10
C ASN A 42 1.22 -16.12 -24.49
N LYS A 43 0.91 -14.88 -24.87
CA LYS A 43 1.54 -13.68 -24.31
C LYS A 43 0.48 -12.67 -23.95
N ILE A 44 0.49 -12.23 -22.70
CA ILE A 44 -0.37 -11.17 -22.17
C ILE A 44 0.53 -10.07 -21.61
N GLU A 45 0.23 -8.82 -21.94
CA GLU A 45 0.86 -7.62 -21.37
C GLU A 45 -0.25 -6.80 -20.68
N ILE A 46 -0.03 -6.44 -19.41
CA ILE A 46 -0.89 -5.53 -18.66
C ILE A 46 -0.11 -4.25 -18.36
N GLU A 47 -0.82 -3.14 -18.33
CA GLU A 47 -0.32 -1.85 -17.84
C GLU A 47 -1.04 -1.52 -16.55
N VAL A 48 -0.28 -1.41 -15.46
CA VAL A 48 -0.78 -1.03 -14.13
C VAL A 48 -0.85 0.48 -14.05
N GLU A 49 -2.00 0.99 -13.63
CA GLU A 49 -2.21 2.42 -13.43
C GLU A 49 -1.34 2.91 -12.27
N GLU A 50 -0.62 4.01 -12.50
CA GLU A 50 0.23 4.65 -11.49
C GLU A 50 -0.64 5.02 -10.29
N LEU A 51 -0.26 4.58 -9.09
CA LEU A 51 -0.96 4.89 -7.85
C LEU A 51 -0.75 6.37 -7.51
N GLN A 52 -1.54 7.23 -8.13
CA GLN A 52 -1.70 8.62 -7.69
C GLN A 52 -2.76 8.62 -6.57
N LEU A 53 -2.32 8.99 -5.36
CA LEU A 53 -3.12 8.90 -4.13
C LEU A 53 -4.17 10.03 -4.00
N ASP A 54 -4.44 10.80 -5.05
CA ASP A 54 -5.29 11.98 -4.93
C ASP A 54 -6.79 11.71 -5.12
N SER A 55 -7.23 10.45 -5.21
CA SER A 55 -8.68 10.16 -5.23
C SER A 55 -9.03 8.68 -5.06
N LEU A 56 -9.25 8.24 -3.82
CA LEU A 56 -10.10 7.07 -3.52
C LEU A 56 -11.03 7.39 -2.36
N ASN A 57 -12.09 8.13 -2.69
CA ASN A 57 -13.32 8.20 -1.93
C ASN A 57 -13.86 6.79 -1.65
N SER A 58 -14.16 6.54 -0.37
CA SER A 58 -15.19 5.63 0.15
C SER A 58 -15.40 4.31 -0.61
N LYS A 59 -14.74 3.25 -0.16
CA LYS A 59 -15.36 1.91 -0.18
C LYS A 59 -15.58 1.47 1.25
N GLU A 60 -16.83 1.60 1.69
CA GLU A 60 -17.34 0.91 2.86
C GLU A 60 -17.04 -0.59 2.72
N CYS A 61 -16.32 -1.15 3.68
CA CYS A 61 -16.27 -2.59 3.89
C CYS A 61 -17.05 -2.91 5.15
N SER A 62 -18.28 -3.37 4.93
CA SER A 62 -19.08 -4.13 5.86
C SER A 62 -18.47 -5.53 6.02
N HIS A 63 -17.75 -5.76 7.11
CA HIS A 63 -17.68 -7.08 7.71
C HIS A 63 -17.53 -6.99 9.23
N SER A 64 -18.47 -7.64 9.88
CA SER A 64 -18.81 -7.70 11.30
C SER A 64 -17.69 -8.11 12.25
N PHE A 65 -17.64 -7.48 13.42
CA PHE A 65 -17.42 -8.15 14.72
C PHE A 65 -18.31 -7.50 15.79
N MET A 66 -19.11 -8.34 16.47
CA MET A 66 -19.82 -8.06 17.74
C MET A 66 -18.75 -7.98 18.87
N ASP A 67 -18.92 -7.30 20.00
CA ASP A 67 -20.09 -7.06 20.86
C ASP A 67 -19.99 -5.67 21.52
N ILE A 68 -21.12 -4.95 21.64
CA ILE A 68 -21.25 -3.87 22.64
C ILE A 68 -22.52 -4.11 23.44
N ASP A 69 -22.32 -4.23 24.75
CA ASP A 69 -23.33 -4.37 25.79
C ASP A 69 -24.27 -3.15 25.77
N LYS A 70 -25.57 -3.37 25.52
CA LYS A 70 -26.57 -2.32 25.37
C LYS A 70 -27.09 -1.88 26.74
N ASN A 71 -26.38 -0.99 27.42
CA ASN A 71 -26.97 -0.18 28.48
C ASN A 71 -26.27 1.17 28.61
N TYR A 72 -27.08 2.23 28.76
CA TYR A 72 -26.81 3.67 28.51
C TYR A 72 -26.91 4.02 27.02
N ILE A 73 -27.91 4.75 26.51
CA ILE A 73 -28.74 5.84 27.05
C ILE A 73 -30.12 5.75 26.38
N ARG A 74 -31.20 5.91 27.14
CA ARG A 74 -32.53 6.27 26.61
C ARG A 74 -32.60 7.80 26.63
N ASP A 75 -32.79 8.42 25.47
CA ASP A 75 -33.81 9.45 25.25
C ASP A 75 -33.85 9.83 23.75
N GLU A 76 -35.03 10.21 23.28
CA GLU A 76 -35.47 10.24 21.89
C GLU A 76 -34.85 11.36 21.04
N VAL A 77 -33.97 11.00 20.10
CA VAL A 77 -33.72 11.71 18.84
C VAL A 77 -33.48 10.62 17.77
N ASN A 78 -33.75 10.89 16.49
CA ASN A 78 -33.34 10.00 15.38
C ASN A 78 -31.79 9.96 15.29
N GLU A 79 -31.15 9.26 16.23
CA GLU A 79 -29.72 9.32 16.57
C GLU A 79 -28.88 8.13 16.06
N ASP A 80 -29.54 7.06 15.60
CA ASP A 80 -28.88 5.80 15.25
C ASP A 80 -27.87 5.92 14.09
N CYS A 81 -28.08 6.84 13.14
CA CYS A 81 -27.15 7.01 12.01
C CYS A 81 -25.92 7.85 12.35
N ASN A 82 -26.00 8.71 13.36
CA ASN A 82 -24.90 9.60 13.73
C ASN A 82 -23.97 8.94 14.75
N ILE A 83 -24.53 8.21 15.72
CA ILE A 83 -23.75 7.49 16.74
C ILE A 83 -22.92 6.38 16.09
N ASN A 84 -23.52 5.56 15.23
CA ASN A 84 -22.78 4.50 14.52
C ASN A 84 -21.66 5.05 13.63
N LYS A 85 -21.85 6.23 13.05
CA LYS A 85 -20.85 6.94 12.24
C LYS A 85 -19.70 7.52 13.06
N ILE A 86 -19.96 7.91 14.31
CA ILE A 86 -18.92 8.37 15.25
C ILE A 86 -18.14 7.16 15.77
N ILE A 87 -18.82 6.09 16.16
CA ILE A 87 -18.19 4.87 16.67
C ILE A 87 -17.29 4.23 15.61
N SER A 88 -17.70 4.23 14.34
CA SER A 88 -16.90 3.66 13.24
C SER A 88 -15.60 4.42 12.94
N GLN A 89 -15.44 5.64 13.46
CA GLN A 89 -14.24 6.45 13.29
C GLN A 89 -13.21 6.26 14.41
N ILE A 90 -13.58 5.60 15.51
CA ILE A 90 -12.71 5.38 16.67
C ILE A 90 -11.62 4.36 16.31
N GLY A 91 -10.37 4.73 16.58
CA GLY A 91 -9.19 3.93 16.29
C GLY A 91 -8.09 4.74 15.60
N ALA A 92 -7.04 4.04 15.18
CA ALA A 92 -6.03 4.58 14.29
C ALA A 92 -6.38 4.19 12.84
N ARG A 93 -6.19 5.11 11.90
CA ARG A 93 -6.35 4.88 10.46
C ARG A 93 -5.18 5.48 9.68
N VAL A 94 -5.04 5.05 8.43
CA VAL A 94 -4.20 5.73 7.44
C VAL A 94 -5.11 6.34 6.40
N GLU A 95 -5.00 7.65 6.21
CA GLU A 95 -5.80 8.43 5.26
C GLU A 95 -4.84 9.34 4.48
N ASN A 96 -4.83 9.21 3.15
CA ASN A 96 -3.90 9.93 2.27
C ASN A 96 -2.42 9.76 2.67
N GLY A 97 -2.06 8.57 3.17
CA GLY A 97 -0.71 8.28 3.63
C GLY A 97 -0.31 8.95 4.97
N GLU A 98 -1.22 9.60 5.67
CA GLU A 98 -1.04 10.14 7.02
C GLU A 98 -1.72 9.26 8.06
N ILE A 99 -1.15 9.22 9.27
CA ILE A 99 -1.70 8.43 10.38
C ILE A 99 -2.57 9.34 11.24
N ILE A 100 -3.84 8.95 11.42
CA ILE A 100 -4.81 9.71 12.23
C ILE A 100 -5.32 8.81 13.35
N VAL A 101 -5.33 9.33 14.59
CA VAL A 101 -5.80 8.62 15.78
C VAL A 101 -7.00 9.36 16.37
N ILE A 102 -8.10 8.64 16.56
CA ILE A 102 -9.30 9.12 17.26
C ILE A 102 -9.59 8.15 18.41
N GLU A 103 -9.54 8.66 19.64
CA GLU A 103 -9.66 7.85 20.86
C GLU A 103 -11.02 8.04 21.56
N ASN A 104 -11.43 7.03 22.34
CA ASN A 104 -12.46 7.14 23.36
C ASN A 104 -11.96 6.54 24.69
N GLU A 105 -12.60 6.89 25.81
CA GLU A 105 -12.11 6.56 27.17
C GLU A 105 -12.06 5.05 27.50
N ASN A 106 -12.54 4.18 26.62
CA ASN A 106 -12.83 2.79 26.95
C ASN A 106 -11.66 1.82 26.66
N GLU A 107 -10.85 2.05 25.62
CA GLU A 107 -9.80 1.08 25.23
C GLU A 107 -8.62 1.71 24.49
N ALA A 108 -7.42 1.21 24.80
CA ALA A 108 -6.17 1.67 24.19
C ALA A 108 -6.10 1.36 22.68
N ILE A 109 -5.59 2.33 21.91
CA ILE A 109 -5.29 2.19 20.50
C ILE A 109 -3.81 1.85 20.34
N THR A 110 -3.49 0.93 19.42
CA THR A 110 -2.11 0.57 19.11
C THR A 110 -1.81 0.64 17.63
N ILE A 111 -0.57 0.99 17.31
CA ILE A 111 0.00 0.99 15.97
C ILE A 111 1.19 0.06 15.92
N LYS A 112 1.26 -0.77 14.89
CA LYS A 112 2.41 -1.66 14.63
C LYS A 112 3.15 -1.17 13.37
N PRO A 113 4.46 -0.84 13.48
CA PRO A 113 5.27 -0.40 12.34
C PRO A 113 5.37 -1.45 11.22
N SER A 114 5.53 -0.97 9.98
CA SER A 114 5.85 -1.79 8.80
C SER A 114 7.37 -1.82 8.57
N GLU A 115 7.89 -2.91 7.99
CA GLU A 115 9.32 -3.10 7.73
C GLU A 115 9.89 -2.12 6.69
N ASN A 116 9.05 -1.45 5.88
CA ASN A 116 9.53 -0.54 4.83
C ASN A 116 9.51 0.95 5.23
N ILE A 117 9.21 1.25 6.49
CA ILE A 117 9.26 2.61 7.04
C ILE A 117 9.93 2.61 8.40
N LYS A 118 10.43 3.77 8.82
CA LYS A 118 10.78 4.03 10.21
C LYS A 118 9.65 4.85 10.82
N LEU A 119 8.99 4.32 11.85
CA LEU A 119 7.92 5.02 12.56
C LEU A 119 8.50 5.73 13.78
N TYR A 120 8.10 6.98 14.00
CA TYR A 120 8.46 7.77 15.17
C TYR A 120 7.19 8.17 15.92
N ILE A 121 7.20 8.01 17.24
CA ILE A 121 6.11 8.46 18.13
C ILE A 121 6.74 9.40 19.14
N ASN A 122 6.31 10.66 19.17
CA ASN A 122 6.90 11.73 19.99
C ASN A 122 8.42 11.85 19.77
N GLY A 123 8.87 11.65 18.53
CA GLY A 123 10.29 11.67 18.14
C GLY A 123 11.08 10.40 18.45
N GLU A 124 10.50 9.41 19.15
CA GLU A 124 11.18 8.16 19.46
C GLU A 124 10.98 7.09 18.37
N LEU A 125 12.08 6.50 17.90
CA LEU A 125 12.06 5.46 16.87
C LEU A 125 11.45 4.15 17.40
N CYS A 126 10.38 3.71 16.73
CA CYS A 126 9.71 2.46 17.03
C CYS A 126 10.42 1.27 16.40
N THR A 127 10.61 0.20 17.18
CA THR A 127 11.13 -1.08 16.67
C THR A 127 10.10 -1.78 15.79
N GLU A 128 10.54 -2.28 14.63
CA GLU A 128 9.75 -3.13 13.76
C GLU A 128 9.18 -4.33 14.55
N LYS A 129 7.95 -4.75 14.24
CA LYS A 129 7.22 -5.93 14.79
C LYS A 129 6.51 -5.78 16.14
N ARG A 130 6.77 -4.74 16.94
CA ARG A 130 6.07 -4.50 18.21
C ARG A 130 4.89 -3.51 18.03
N PRO A 131 3.72 -3.74 18.65
CA PRO A 131 2.66 -2.73 18.73
C PRO A 131 2.98 -1.68 19.80
N TYR A 132 2.73 -0.41 19.49
CA TYR A 132 2.93 0.75 20.35
C TYR A 132 1.58 1.38 20.67
N ARG A 133 1.34 1.70 21.94
CA ARG A 133 0.15 2.46 22.34
C ARG A 133 0.28 3.90 21.89
N VAL A 134 -0.80 4.45 21.36
CA VAL A 134 -0.87 5.83 20.88
C VAL A 134 -2.20 6.45 21.29
N THR A 135 -2.19 7.77 21.37
CA THR A 135 -3.32 8.65 21.66
C THR A 135 -3.43 9.70 20.55
N GLN A 136 -4.55 10.42 20.54
CA GLN A 136 -4.75 11.54 19.60
C GLN A 136 -3.81 12.74 19.85
N TYR A 137 -3.07 12.74 20.96
CA TYR A 137 -2.14 13.82 21.32
C TYR A 137 -0.69 13.51 20.95
N ASP A 138 -0.39 12.26 20.57
CA ASP A 138 0.96 11.88 20.20
C ASP A 138 1.33 12.43 18.83
N GLU A 139 2.57 12.90 18.69
CA GLU A 139 3.14 13.27 17.40
C GLU A 139 3.63 12.01 16.68
N ILE A 140 2.93 11.61 15.63
CA ILE A 140 3.23 10.39 14.88
C ILE A 140 3.76 10.76 13.50
N THR A 141 5.03 10.46 13.25
CA THR A 141 5.70 10.73 11.97
C THR A 141 6.38 9.46 11.44
N TYR A 142 6.70 9.44 10.15
CA TYR A 142 7.42 8.32 9.56
C TYR A 142 8.40 8.78 8.49
N GLU A 143 9.45 7.98 8.31
CA GLU A 143 10.38 8.10 7.18
C GLU A 143 10.26 6.87 6.28
N SER A 144 10.10 7.12 4.98
CA SER A 144 10.09 6.09 3.96
C SER A 144 11.49 5.52 3.73
N LYS A 145 11.61 4.20 3.62
CA LYS A 145 12.78 3.60 2.96
C LYS A 145 12.67 3.91 1.46
N ASN A 146 13.80 4.09 0.80
CA ASN A 146 13.90 4.21 -0.66
C ASN A 146 14.96 3.24 -1.21
N THR A 147 14.82 2.86 -2.47
CA THR A 147 15.84 2.12 -3.22
C THR A 147 16.42 3.03 -4.29
N GLU A 148 17.73 3.21 -4.29
CA GLU A 148 18.42 4.09 -5.25
C GLU A 148 18.18 3.67 -6.70
N ALA A 149 18.10 4.66 -7.58
CA ALA A 149 18.05 4.45 -9.03
C ALA A 149 19.39 3.92 -9.54
N VAL A 150 19.36 2.93 -10.44
CA VAL A 150 20.57 2.28 -10.98
C VAL A 150 20.56 2.35 -12.50
N LYS A 151 21.69 2.77 -13.07
CA LYS A 151 21.97 2.70 -14.51
C LYS A 151 23.14 1.77 -14.75
N SER A 152 22.93 0.70 -15.52
CA SER A 152 24.00 -0.24 -15.90
C SER A 152 24.15 -0.28 -17.42
N ALA A 153 25.38 -0.55 -17.88
CA ALA A 153 25.67 -0.78 -19.29
C ALA A 153 26.52 -2.04 -19.42
N LEU A 154 26.01 -3.01 -20.19
CA LEU A 154 26.69 -4.26 -20.49
C LEU A 154 27.00 -4.30 -21.98
N VAL A 155 28.26 -4.52 -22.33
CA VAL A 155 28.69 -4.74 -23.71
C VAL A 155 29.00 -6.22 -23.90
N THR A 156 28.33 -6.86 -24.85
CA THR A 156 28.56 -8.25 -25.21
C THR A 156 29.00 -8.31 -26.66
N ILE A 157 30.06 -9.05 -26.96
CA ILE A 157 30.57 -9.24 -28.32
C ILE A 157 30.23 -10.67 -28.73
N SER A 158 29.79 -10.87 -29.97
CA SER A 158 29.51 -12.20 -30.51
C SER A 158 30.77 -13.07 -30.55
N ASP A 159 30.60 -14.40 -30.54
CA ASP A 159 31.72 -15.34 -30.55
C ASP A 159 32.61 -15.20 -31.80
N ASP A 160 31.99 -14.85 -32.94
CA ASP A 160 32.69 -14.57 -34.21
C ASP A 160 33.32 -13.17 -34.26
N LYS A 161 33.09 -12.34 -33.23
CA LYS A 161 33.57 -10.96 -33.08
C LYS A 161 33.09 -10.00 -34.16
N MET A 162 32.06 -10.37 -34.92
CA MET A 162 31.49 -9.52 -35.97
C MET A 162 30.39 -8.59 -35.44
N GLU A 163 29.85 -8.87 -34.27
CA GLU A 163 28.74 -8.12 -33.68
C GLU A 163 29.07 -7.69 -32.25
N ALA A 164 28.65 -6.48 -31.88
CA ALA A 164 28.72 -5.98 -30.52
C ALA A 164 27.34 -5.45 -30.12
N TYR A 165 26.91 -5.84 -28.93
CA TYR A 165 25.62 -5.53 -28.35
C TYR A 165 25.84 -4.67 -27.12
N LEU A 166 25.23 -3.49 -27.09
CA LEU A 166 25.15 -2.65 -25.90
C LEU A 166 23.77 -2.82 -25.26
N CYS A 167 23.72 -3.39 -24.07
CA CYS A 167 22.53 -3.42 -23.23
C CYS A 167 22.64 -2.29 -22.20
N ILE A 168 21.61 -1.46 -22.09
CA ILE A 168 21.51 -0.44 -21.04
C ILE A 168 20.29 -0.78 -20.19
N GLU A 169 20.50 -1.01 -18.90
CA GLU A 169 19.42 -1.28 -17.96
C GLU A 169 19.22 -0.07 -17.06
N TYR A 170 17.95 0.34 -16.91
CA TYR A 170 17.54 1.42 -16.04
C TYR A 170 16.60 0.87 -14.98
N VAL A 171 17.00 0.95 -13.72
CA VAL A 171 16.14 0.67 -12.57
C VAL A 171 15.79 2.03 -11.93
N PRO A 172 14.51 2.40 -11.85
CA PRO A 172 14.10 3.66 -11.24
C PRO A 172 14.31 3.62 -9.73
N GLU A 173 14.34 4.80 -9.10
CA GLU A 173 14.18 4.91 -7.66
C GLU A 173 12.80 4.36 -7.27
N TYR A 174 12.68 3.81 -6.07
CA TYR A 174 11.38 3.50 -5.49
C TYR A 174 11.28 4.00 -4.07
N ILE A 175 10.12 4.55 -3.74
CA ILE A 175 9.80 5.09 -2.42
C ILE A 175 8.62 4.30 -1.85
N TYR A 176 8.74 3.86 -0.60
CA TYR A 176 7.65 3.19 0.09
C TYR A 176 6.72 4.19 0.76
N LYS A 177 5.42 4.13 0.47
CA LYS A 177 4.41 5.00 1.07
C LYS A 177 3.42 4.18 1.89
N LEU A 178 2.80 4.78 2.91
CA LEU A 178 1.76 4.12 3.67
C LEU A 178 0.53 3.82 2.79
N LYS A 179 -0.03 2.62 2.99
CA LYS A 179 -1.29 2.23 2.37
C LYS A 179 -2.45 2.65 3.26
N ASP A 180 -3.40 3.37 2.69
CA ASP A 180 -4.63 3.75 3.36
C ASP A 180 -5.35 2.54 3.94
N LYS A 181 -5.90 2.74 5.13
CA LYS A 181 -6.52 1.69 5.92
C LYS A 181 -7.57 2.28 6.85
N PRO A 182 -8.78 1.70 6.91
CA PRO A 182 -9.85 2.21 7.75
C PRO A 182 -9.49 2.17 9.25
N PRO A 183 -10.28 2.84 10.10
CA PRO A 183 -10.10 2.84 11.54
C PRO A 183 -10.04 1.43 12.14
N HIS A 184 -8.98 1.20 12.91
CA HIS A 184 -8.83 0.01 13.75
C HIS A 184 -8.20 0.38 15.08
N ARG A 185 -8.64 -0.27 16.17
CA ARG A 185 -7.95 -0.14 17.47
C ARG A 185 -6.53 -0.69 17.45
N ASN A 186 -6.27 -1.72 16.65
CA ASN A 186 -4.94 -2.30 16.46
C ASN A 186 -4.52 -2.16 15.00
N LEU A 187 -3.92 -1.02 14.66
CA LEU A 187 -3.53 -0.68 13.30
C LEU A 187 -2.14 -1.23 12.97
N ALA A 188 -2.09 -2.34 12.24
CA ALA A 188 -0.87 -2.75 11.55
C ALA A 188 -0.69 -1.94 10.27
N LEU A 189 0.38 -1.15 10.21
CA LEU A 189 0.74 -0.34 9.04
C LEU A 189 1.16 -1.26 7.89
N LYS A 190 0.78 -0.88 6.68
CA LYS A 190 1.22 -1.50 5.43
C LYS A 190 1.75 -0.42 4.51
N THR A 191 2.64 -0.81 3.60
CA THR A 191 3.28 0.11 2.67
C THR A 191 3.12 -0.40 1.25
N ILE A 192 2.96 0.51 0.31
CA ILE A 192 3.01 0.25 -1.14
C ILE A 192 4.32 0.78 -1.70
N LYS A 193 4.85 0.10 -2.72
CA LYS A 193 6.05 0.55 -3.44
C LYS A 193 5.61 1.45 -4.60
N VAL A 194 6.08 2.71 -4.59
CA VAL A 194 5.76 3.70 -5.61
C VAL A 194 7.03 4.03 -6.39
N GLN A 195 6.91 4.09 -7.71
CA GLN A 195 8.02 4.42 -8.58
C GLN A 195 8.39 5.89 -8.46
N GLY A 196 9.68 6.16 -8.27
CA GLY A 196 10.29 7.49 -8.27
C GLY A 196 10.97 7.82 -9.60
N GLU A 197 12.01 8.63 -9.55
CA GLU A 197 12.72 9.12 -10.75
C GLU A 197 13.68 8.05 -11.32
N TYR A 198 13.96 8.16 -12.62
CA TYR A 198 15.00 7.38 -13.28
C TYR A 198 16.35 8.08 -13.18
N PRO A 199 17.48 7.34 -13.24
CA PRO A 199 18.82 7.90 -13.19
C PRO A 199 19.27 8.57 -14.50
#